data_AF-B3VDC6-F1
#
_entry.id   AF-B3VDC6-F1
#
_cell.length_a   1.000
_cell.length_b   1.000
_cell.length_c   1.000
_cell.angle_alpha   90.00
_cell.angle_beta   90.00
_cell.angle_gamma   90.00
#
_symmetry.space_group_name_H-M   'P 1'
#
loop_
_entity.id
_entity.type
_entity.pdbx_description
1 polymer ?
#
loop_
_entity_poly.entity_id
_entity_poly.type
_entity_poly.pdbx_seq_one_letter_code
_entity_poly.pdbx_strand_id
1 'polypeptide(L)'
;VDIDWELPTGSGAPGNVERPEDVENFVLLLQSLRGHLDRQGERDGRHYLLTIAAGAGRNAYEPLDWPRIHPLLDFINVMTYDFSGSWSARTGFNAPLYDSTTDPVEGGSADTTVRGLMARGVPPDKLVLGVPFYGSGWTG
;
A
#
# COMPACT_ATOMS: atom_id res chain seq x y z
N VAL A 1 4.26 -0.98 15.40
CA VAL A 1 4.36 0.29 14.65
C VAL A 1 3.85 0.03 13.26
N ASP A 2 3.11 0.98 12.71
CA ASP A 2 2.61 0.93 11.33
C ASP A 2 3.30 2.04 10.54
N ILE A 3 3.78 1.73 9.35
CA ILE A 3 4.49 2.68 8.49
C ILE A 3 3.61 3.01 7.29
N ASP A 4 3.23 4.27 7.22
CA ASP A 4 2.37 4.82 6.18
C ASP A 4 3.14 5.87 5.37
N TRP A 5 4.02 5.39 4.48
CA TRP A 5 4.76 6.26 3.57
C TRP A 5 4.02 6.32 2.24
N GLU A 6 3.46 7.48 1.92
CA GLU A 6 2.74 7.74 0.67
C GLU A 6 3.48 8.72 -0.28
N LEU A 7 4.23 8.24 -1.27
CA LEU A 7 4.60 6.84 -1.53
C LEU A 7 6.11 6.73 -1.75
N PRO A 8 6.76 5.62 -1.32
CA PRO A 8 8.18 5.38 -1.60
C PRO A 8 8.50 5.23 -3.10
N THR A 9 7.48 5.05 -3.93
CA THR A 9 7.57 4.99 -5.39
C THR A 9 7.33 6.34 -6.07
N GLY A 10 7.10 7.41 -5.30
CA GLY A 10 6.68 8.72 -5.79
C GLY A 10 5.19 8.79 -6.17
N SER A 11 4.79 9.90 -6.80
CA SER A 11 3.38 10.27 -7.06
C SER A 11 2.53 10.43 -5.81
N GLY A 12 3.15 10.87 -4.71
CA GLY A 12 2.44 11.18 -3.47
C GLY A 12 1.70 12.52 -3.52
N ALA A 13 1.38 13.07 -2.36
CA ALA A 13 0.76 14.39 -2.27
C ALA A 13 1.64 15.49 -2.93
N PRO A 14 1.05 16.51 -3.57
CA PRO A 14 1.80 17.62 -4.14
C PRO A 14 2.73 18.29 -3.11
N GLY A 15 4.01 18.43 -3.48
CA GLY A 15 5.03 19.01 -2.61
C GLY A 15 5.87 17.96 -1.85
N ASN A 16 5.53 16.68 -1.94
CA ASN A 16 6.40 15.61 -1.45
C ASN A 16 7.76 15.63 -2.18
N VAL A 17 8.83 15.41 -1.41
CA VAL A 17 10.16 15.22 -1.97
C VAL A 17 10.29 13.75 -2.36
N GLU A 18 10.52 13.52 -3.64
CA GLU A 18 10.68 12.19 -4.21
C GLU A 18 12.12 12.00 -4.67
N ARG A 19 12.70 10.86 -4.35
CA ARG A 19 14.06 10.50 -4.75
C ARG A 19 14.10 9.09 -5.35
N PRO A 20 14.97 8.85 -6.35
CA PRO A 20 15.15 7.50 -6.91
C PRO A 20 15.52 6.44 -5.86
N GLU A 21 16.16 6.85 -4.77
CA GLU A 21 16.58 5.97 -3.68
C GLU A 21 15.43 5.57 -2.74
N ASP A 22 14.25 6.19 -2.83
CA ASP A 22 13.17 6.00 -1.83
C ASP A 22 12.66 4.56 -1.79
N VAL A 23 12.64 3.84 -2.92
CA VAL A 23 12.29 2.41 -2.95
C VAL A 23 13.27 1.57 -2.13
N GLU A 24 14.58 1.79 -2.29
CA GLU A 24 15.60 1.06 -1.52
C GLU A 24 15.60 1.52 -0.05
N ASN A 25 15.47 2.82 0.19
CA ASN A 25 15.42 3.38 1.54
C ASN A 25 14.22 2.86 2.32
N PHE A 26 13.09 2.58 1.66
CA PHE A 26 11.93 1.96 2.29
C PHE A 26 12.27 0.55 2.80
N VAL A 27 12.98 -0.26 2.01
CA VAL A 27 13.45 -1.58 2.46
C VAL A 27 14.39 -1.46 3.65
N LEU A 28 15.37 -0.54 3.59
CA LEU A 28 16.34 -0.32 4.66
C LEU A 28 15.67 0.17 5.95
N LEU A 29 14.66 1.04 5.83
CA LEU A 29 13.84 1.50 6.95
C LEU A 29 13.14 0.32 7.64
N LEU A 30 12.46 -0.54 6.87
CA LEU A 30 11.75 -1.69 7.41
C LEU A 30 12.71 -2.71 8.06
N GLN A 31 13.88 -2.96 7.46
CA GLN A 31 14.91 -3.82 8.04
C GLN A 31 15.41 -3.27 9.38
N SER A 32 15.69 -1.97 9.43
CA SER A 32 16.13 -1.30 10.66
C SER A 32 15.05 -1.38 11.75
N LEU A 33 13.80 -1.06 11.41
CA LEU A 33 12.67 -1.14 12.35
C LEU A 33 12.48 -2.55 12.88
N ARG A 34 12.43 -3.56 12.00
CA ARG A 34 12.29 -4.97 12.40
C ARG A 34 13.36 -5.37 13.40
N GLY A 35 14.63 -5.09 13.09
CA GLY A 35 15.75 -5.40 13.99
C GLY A 35 15.70 -4.68 15.34
N HIS A 36 15.19 -3.44 15.40
CA HIS A 36 15.00 -2.73 16.67
C HIS A 36 13.83 -3.31 17.48
N LEU A 37 12.71 -3.60 16.81
CA LEU A 37 11.52 -4.18 17.43
C LEU A 37 11.78 -5.58 17.97
N ASP A 38 12.58 -6.39 17.27
CA ASP A 38 12.95 -7.74 17.72
C ASP A 38 13.82 -7.67 18.98
N ARG A 39 14.86 -6.83 18.98
CA ARG A 39 15.71 -6.62 20.18
C ARG A 39 14.91 -6.10 21.38
N GLN A 40 13.94 -5.21 21.14
CA GLN A 40 13.09 -4.72 22.21
C GLN A 40 12.11 -5.79 22.67
N GLY A 41 11.57 -6.59 21.75
CA GLY A 41 10.68 -7.69 22.03
C GLY A 41 11.31 -8.80 22.87
N GLU A 42 12.58 -9.12 22.61
CA GLU A 42 13.38 -10.05 23.42
C GLU A 42 13.51 -9.58 24.88
N ARG A 43 13.74 -8.28 25.09
CA ARG A 43 13.86 -7.69 26.44
C ARG A 43 12.54 -7.70 27.20
N ASP A 44 11.45 -7.46 26.49
CA ASP A 44 10.12 -7.32 27.08
C ASP A 44 9.35 -8.66 27.13
N GLY A 45 9.90 -9.72 26.52
CA GLY A 45 9.23 -11.02 26.40
C GLY A 45 7.96 -10.99 25.55
N ARG A 46 7.90 -10.11 24.53
CA ARG A 46 6.74 -10.00 23.63
C ARG A 46 7.13 -9.72 22.19
N HIS A 47 6.30 -10.14 21.24
CA HIS A 47 6.46 -9.76 19.84
C HIS A 47 5.86 -8.39 19.57
N TYR A 48 6.60 -7.54 18.86
CA TYR A 48 6.12 -6.24 18.42
C TYR A 48 5.75 -6.28 16.94
N LEU A 49 4.55 -5.81 16.63
CA LEU A 49 4.07 -5.74 15.25
C LEU A 49 4.81 -4.67 14.45
N LEU A 50 5.17 -5.02 13.23
CA LEU A 50 5.59 -4.10 12.17
C LEU A 50 4.68 -4.30 10.96
N THR A 51 3.97 -3.25 10.59
CA THR A 51 2.99 -3.26 9.48
C THR A 51 3.23 -2.07 8.57
N ILE A 52 2.65 -2.10 7.38
CA ILE A 52 2.60 -0.95 6.48
C ILE A 52 1.18 -0.71 5.98
N ALA A 53 0.90 0.53 5.59
CA ALA A 53 -0.15 0.85 4.64
C ALA A 53 0.45 0.97 3.23
N ALA A 54 -0.11 0.25 2.27
CA ALA A 54 0.39 0.18 0.89
C ALA A 54 -0.65 0.67 -0.10
N GLY A 55 -0.25 1.57 -1.01
CA GLY A 55 -1.12 2.08 -2.06
C GLY A 55 -1.59 0.98 -3.01
N ALA A 56 -2.85 1.05 -3.43
CA ALA A 56 -3.47 0.02 -4.27
C ALA A 56 -3.23 0.19 -5.78
N GLY A 57 -2.83 1.40 -6.21
CA GLY A 57 -2.51 1.67 -7.61
C GLY A 57 -1.24 0.93 -8.06
N ARG A 58 -1.21 0.46 -9.32
CA ARG A 58 -0.08 -0.31 -9.86
C ARG A 58 1.26 0.42 -9.72
N ASN A 59 1.30 1.73 -9.99
CA ASN A 59 2.50 2.55 -9.80
C ASN A 59 2.99 2.59 -8.33
N ALA A 60 2.10 2.41 -7.35
CA ALA A 60 2.42 2.47 -5.93
C ALA A 60 3.09 1.18 -5.42
N TYR A 61 2.64 0.01 -5.88
CA TYR A 61 3.13 -1.27 -5.35
C TYR A 61 4.04 -2.04 -6.31
N GLU A 62 3.90 -1.88 -7.63
CA GLU A 62 4.65 -2.71 -8.58
C GLU A 62 6.18 -2.52 -8.53
N PRO A 63 6.71 -1.30 -8.30
CA PRO A 63 8.16 -1.06 -8.24
C PRO A 63 8.85 -1.57 -6.96
N LEU A 64 8.09 -1.92 -5.91
CA LEU A 64 8.64 -2.31 -4.62
C LEU A 64 9.23 -3.73 -4.64
N ASP A 65 10.32 -3.94 -3.90
CA ASP A 65 10.94 -5.25 -3.71
C ASP A 65 10.19 -6.06 -2.65
N TRP A 66 9.04 -6.61 -3.04
CA TRP A 66 8.19 -7.42 -2.16
C TRP A 66 8.92 -8.61 -1.52
N PRO A 67 9.76 -9.40 -2.24
CA PRO A 67 10.54 -10.47 -1.64
C PRO A 67 11.42 -10.02 -0.46
N ARG A 68 11.94 -8.79 -0.47
CA ARG A 68 12.67 -8.23 0.68
C ARG A 68 11.76 -7.59 1.74
N ILE A 69 10.61 -7.06 1.34
CA ILE A 69 9.68 -6.33 2.22
C ILE A 69 8.79 -7.28 3.03
N HIS A 70 8.04 -8.17 2.36
CA HIS A 70 7.00 -8.96 3.02
C HIS A 70 7.51 -9.85 4.16
N PRO A 71 8.75 -10.38 4.18
CA PRO A 71 9.24 -11.16 5.30
C PRO A 71 9.45 -10.33 6.58
N LEU A 72 9.65 -9.00 6.44
CA LEU A 72 9.88 -8.09 7.57
C LEU A 72 8.58 -7.70 8.28
N LEU A 73 7.44 -7.87 7.61
CA LEU A 73 6.14 -7.38 8.06
C LEU A 73 5.29 -8.49 8.66
N ASP A 74 4.48 -8.14 9.65
CA ASP A 74 3.45 -9.02 10.21
C ASP A 74 2.25 -9.10 9.25
N PHE A 75 1.77 -7.95 8.77
CA PHE A 75 0.75 -7.83 7.73
C PHE A 75 0.83 -6.48 7.02
N ILE A 76 0.12 -6.36 5.91
CA ILE A 76 0.07 -5.21 5.01
C ILE A 76 -1.38 -4.75 4.89
N ASN A 77 -1.66 -3.53 5.31
CA ASN A 77 -2.93 -2.87 5.06
C ASN A 77 -2.93 -2.33 3.64
N VAL A 78 -3.67 -2.96 2.72
CA VAL A 78 -3.75 -2.50 1.33
C VAL A 78 -4.83 -1.44 1.23
N MET A 79 -4.46 -0.22 0.85
CA MET A 79 -5.36 0.93 0.75
C MET A 79 -6.23 0.84 -0.51
N THR A 80 -7.10 -0.16 -0.56
CA THR A 80 -8.01 -0.46 -1.69
C THR A 80 -9.20 0.50 -1.74
N TYR A 81 -8.90 1.79 -1.70
CA TYR A 81 -9.80 2.93 -1.81
C TYR A 81 -9.06 4.07 -2.51
N ASP A 82 -9.72 5.20 -2.74
CA ASP A 82 -9.19 6.34 -3.50
C ASP A 82 -8.73 5.96 -4.93
N PHE A 83 -9.39 4.98 -5.55
CA PHE A 83 -9.19 4.68 -6.97
C PHE A 83 -9.71 5.81 -7.87
N SER A 84 -10.74 6.53 -7.42
CA SER A 84 -11.33 7.69 -8.10
C SER A 84 -11.66 8.79 -7.11
N GLY A 85 -11.42 10.05 -7.50
CA GLY A 85 -11.68 11.20 -6.65
C GLY A 85 -11.78 12.52 -7.40
N SER A 86 -11.63 13.62 -6.68
CA SER A 86 -11.69 14.99 -7.25
C SER A 86 -10.56 15.28 -8.23
N TRP A 87 -9.47 14.52 -8.18
CA TRP A 87 -8.35 14.57 -9.13
C TRP A 87 -8.64 13.82 -10.44
N SER A 88 -9.66 12.97 -10.47
CA SER A 88 -10.02 12.19 -11.65
C SER A 88 -10.73 13.07 -12.69
N ALA A 89 -10.33 12.96 -13.96
CA ALA A 89 -10.98 13.68 -15.06
C ALA A 89 -12.41 13.20 -15.35
N ARG A 90 -12.78 12.00 -14.85
CA ARG A 90 -14.10 11.38 -14.97
C ARG A 90 -14.51 10.83 -13.61
N THR A 91 -15.82 10.74 -13.38
CA THR A 91 -16.37 10.02 -12.21
C THR A 91 -16.04 8.53 -12.30
N GLY A 92 -15.79 7.89 -11.17
CA GLY A 92 -15.55 6.44 -11.09
C GLY A 92 -15.73 5.90 -9.67
N PHE A 93 -15.52 4.60 -9.49
CA PHE A 93 -15.66 3.96 -8.19
C PHE A 93 -14.50 4.34 -7.25
N ASN A 94 -14.82 4.71 -5.99
CA ASN A 94 -13.82 4.98 -4.95
C ASN A 94 -13.07 3.71 -4.52
N ALA A 95 -13.81 2.61 -4.30
CA ALA A 95 -13.27 1.33 -3.83
C ALA A 95 -13.95 0.14 -4.53
N PRO A 96 -13.70 -0.06 -5.84
CA PRO A 96 -14.26 -1.18 -6.57
C PRO A 96 -13.65 -2.50 -6.11
N LEU A 97 -14.49 -3.51 -5.82
CA LEU A 97 -14.02 -4.86 -5.52
C LEU A 97 -13.43 -5.54 -6.76
N TYR A 98 -14.08 -5.36 -7.91
CA TYR A 98 -13.68 -5.88 -9.22
C TYR A 98 -13.68 -4.77 -10.26
N ASP A 99 -12.90 -4.96 -11.33
CA ASP A 99 -12.92 -4.05 -12.48
C ASP A 99 -14.31 -4.01 -13.12
N SER A 100 -14.71 -2.83 -13.58
CA SER A 100 -15.97 -2.63 -14.30
C SER A 100 -15.71 -2.41 -15.79
N THR A 101 -16.46 -3.07 -16.65
CA THR A 101 -16.41 -2.83 -18.10
C THR A 101 -17.03 -1.49 -18.51
N THR A 102 -17.69 -0.81 -17.58
CA THR A 102 -18.37 0.48 -17.81
C THR A 102 -17.74 1.64 -17.04
N ASP A 103 -16.80 1.37 -16.13
CA ASP A 103 -16.04 2.42 -15.45
C ASP A 103 -14.84 2.80 -16.33
N PRO A 104 -14.77 4.05 -16.82
CA PRO A 104 -13.64 4.50 -17.63
C PRO A 104 -12.36 4.76 -16.81
N VAL A 105 -12.39 4.64 -15.48
CA VAL A 105 -11.24 4.97 -14.64
C VAL A 105 -10.15 3.91 -14.73
N GLU A 106 -9.03 4.33 -15.31
CA GLU A 106 -7.77 3.61 -15.34
C GLU A 106 -7.13 3.66 -13.94
N GLY A 107 -7.36 2.62 -13.14
CA GLY A 107 -6.81 2.54 -11.78
C GLY A 107 -6.77 1.14 -11.19
N GLY A 108 -7.61 0.23 -11.70
CA GLY A 108 -7.77 -1.13 -11.21
C GLY A 108 -8.86 -1.24 -10.14
N SER A 109 -8.81 -2.33 -9.41
CA SER A 109 -9.72 -2.69 -8.33
C SER A 109 -9.00 -3.45 -7.22
N ALA A 110 -9.66 -3.60 -6.08
CA ALA A 110 -9.18 -4.42 -4.97
C ALA A 110 -8.69 -5.81 -5.40
N ASP A 111 -9.46 -6.51 -6.24
CA ASP A 111 -9.09 -7.83 -6.77
C ASP A 111 -7.80 -7.78 -7.59
N THR A 112 -7.66 -6.82 -8.51
CA THR A 112 -6.44 -6.68 -9.31
C THR A 112 -5.21 -6.33 -8.48
N THR A 113 -5.35 -5.46 -7.47
CA THR A 113 -4.28 -5.08 -6.56
C THR A 113 -3.81 -6.28 -5.73
N VAL A 114 -4.75 -7.00 -5.11
CA VAL A 114 -4.44 -8.19 -4.29
C VAL A 114 -3.76 -9.27 -5.14
N ARG A 115 -4.28 -9.55 -6.34
CA ARG A 115 -3.63 -10.48 -7.28
C ARG A 115 -2.25 -10.01 -7.71
N GLY A 116 -2.08 -8.71 -7.93
CA GLY A 116 -0.80 -8.11 -8.29
C GLY A 116 0.27 -8.23 -7.21
N LEU A 117 -0.11 -8.10 -5.94
CA LEU A 117 0.76 -8.32 -4.78
C LEU A 117 1.11 -9.81 -4.60
N MET A 118 0.12 -10.71 -4.71
CA MET A 118 0.36 -12.15 -4.65
C MET A 118 1.28 -12.64 -5.78
N ALA A 119 1.10 -12.12 -7.00
CA ALA A 119 1.98 -12.43 -8.13
C ALA A 119 3.44 -11.99 -7.91
N ARG A 120 3.70 -11.09 -6.95
CA ARG A 120 5.02 -10.63 -6.51
C ARG A 120 5.55 -11.36 -5.27
N GLY A 121 4.86 -12.43 -4.86
CA GLY A 121 5.29 -13.32 -3.79
C GLY A 121 4.74 -12.98 -2.41
N VAL A 122 3.88 -11.96 -2.27
CA VAL A 122 3.27 -11.64 -0.97
C VAL A 122 2.25 -12.73 -0.60
N PRO A 123 2.38 -13.40 0.56
CA PRO A 123 1.41 -14.40 1.01
C PRO A 123 0.02 -13.78 1.24
N PRO A 124 -1.07 -14.46 0.85
CA PRO A 124 -2.43 -13.91 1.00
C PRO A 124 -2.82 -13.67 2.46
N ASP A 125 -2.31 -14.46 3.41
CA ASP A 125 -2.54 -14.30 4.85
C ASP A 125 -1.91 -13.04 5.45
N LYS A 126 -1.00 -12.38 4.71
CA LYS A 126 -0.42 -11.08 5.09
C LYS A 126 -1.19 -9.88 4.55
N LEU A 127 -2.16 -10.07 3.67
CA LEU A 127 -2.88 -8.97 3.02
C LEU A 127 -4.19 -8.65 3.74
N VAL A 128 -4.30 -7.43 4.26
CA VAL A 128 -5.52 -6.90 4.88
C VAL A 128 -6.18 -5.94 3.90
N LEU A 129 -7.41 -6.24 3.50
CA LEU A 129 -8.16 -5.45 2.54
C LEU A 129 -8.72 -4.16 3.18
N GLY A 130 -8.48 -3.02 2.55
CA GLY A 130 -8.99 -1.72 2.98
C GLY A 130 -10.47 -1.52 2.65
N VAL A 131 -11.23 -0.97 3.61
CA VAL A 131 -12.64 -0.62 3.43
C VAL A 131 -12.84 0.85 3.82
N PRO A 132 -13.20 1.74 2.88
CA PRO A 132 -13.44 3.14 3.21
C PRO A 132 -14.79 3.31 3.90
N PHE A 133 -14.82 4.11 4.97
CA PHE A 133 -16.08 4.56 5.61
C PHE A 133 -16.51 5.95 5.13
N TYR A 134 -16.17 6.27 3.89
CA TYR A 134 -16.50 7.51 3.19
C TYR A 134 -16.70 7.25 1.69
N GLY A 135 -17.19 8.25 0.98
CA GLY A 135 -17.31 8.23 -0.48
C GLY A 135 -16.82 9.54 -1.10
N SER A 136 -16.32 9.44 -2.33
CA SER A 136 -15.95 10.58 -3.17
C SER A 136 -17.14 10.97 -4.06
N GLY A 137 -17.37 12.28 -4.22
CA GLY A 137 -18.47 12.83 -5.00
C GLY A 137 -18.03 13.99 -5.87
N TRP A 138 -18.83 14.28 -6.90
CA TRP A 138 -18.59 15.35 -7.87
C TRP A 138 -19.83 16.25 -7.97
N THR A 139 -19.62 17.54 -8.24
CA THR A 139 -20.67 18.49 -8.60
C THR A 139 -20.45 18.99 -10.03
N GLY A 140 -21.55 19.30 -10.72
CA GLY A 140 -21.55 19.98 -12.01
C GLY A 140 -21.58 21.50 -11.89
#